data_AF-A0A846VY17-F1
#
_entry.id   AF-A0A846VY17-F1
#
_cell.length_a   1.000
_cell.length_b   1.000
_cell.length_c   1.000
_cell.angle_alpha   90.00
_cell.angle_beta   90.00
_cell.angle_gamma   90.00
#
_symmetry.space_group_name_H-M   'P 1'
#
loop_
_entity.id
_entity.type
_entity.pdbx_description
1 polymer ?
#
loop_
_entity_poly.entity_id
_entity_poly.type
_entity_poly.pdbx_seq_one_letter_code
_entity_poly.pdbx_strand_id
1 'polypeptide(L)'
;MRTIRVGAAVAAMIMLSACQEELPPVATAAPASTSAPVTSTTTGQDLRTGKLAEGARMADALTPGSEIDPVFVRSGQLGILTDAMLTIMTGHNTAVSAAATANGLITGFVASRFTEAAAIADTEWLTHGVMRFPDAASATAAADDLATAATTQRGMLQTDDWVVTDLPTAPDSRVVTMENRNRLEAMAFTPHREYVVFTKVRKGGLAEVEKIVRTALEHQLPQLDSFKATRVADLAAVPYDATGIHDVAVGEGGASRGAFGRLGAAHYADDQQAARAALDKAGVSEVGVEGAIVYRTVDAAGAASLLADQTAEYGSDPGWKAAPAAPDAPGSACWAETDDRSWLCLVTAGRYAAQVPAKSQAEAHTLTAEQHRVLTAAK
;
A
#
# COMPACT_ATOMS: atom_id res chain seq x y z
N MET A 1 1.74 -24.82 -11.33
CA MET A 1 1.82 -23.45 -11.84
C MET A 1 1.17 -22.57 -10.79
N ARG A 2 1.96 -21.71 -10.12
CA ARG A 2 1.46 -20.80 -9.10
C ARG A 2 0.80 -19.61 -9.82
N THR A 3 -0.43 -19.31 -9.45
CA THR A 3 -1.25 -18.23 -9.99
C THR A 3 -0.81 -16.91 -9.37
N ILE A 4 -0.47 -15.95 -10.22
CA ILE A 4 -0.32 -14.53 -9.86
C ILE A 4 -1.76 -14.00 -9.67
N ARG A 5 -1.95 -13.12 -8.70
CA ARG A 5 -3.23 -12.45 -8.45
C ARG A 5 -2.92 -10.97 -8.24
N VAL A 6 -3.86 -10.07 -8.48
CA VAL A 6 -3.76 -8.68 -8.01
C VAL A 6 -4.93 -8.49 -7.08
N GLY A 7 -4.67 -8.27 -5.79
CA GLY A 7 -5.72 -7.99 -4.83
C GLY A 7 -6.32 -6.62 -5.12
N ALA A 8 -7.56 -6.60 -5.58
CA ALA A 8 -8.40 -5.43 -5.44
C ALA A 8 -8.46 -5.09 -3.94
N ALA A 9 -7.96 -3.91 -3.55
CA ALA A 9 -8.06 -3.45 -2.18
C ALA A 9 -9.55 -3.33 -1.80
N VAL A 10 -10.08 -4.31 -1.08
CA VAL A 10 -11.43 -4.27 -0.53
C VAL A 10 -11.44 -3.24 0.59
N ALA A 11 -11.92 -2.04 0.28
CA ALA A 11 -12.37 -1.09 1.29
C ALA A 11 -13.63 -1.64 1.96
N ALA A 12 -13.48 -2.29 3.11
CA ALA A 12 -14.61 -2.66 3.95
C ALA A 12 -15.19 -1.39 4.61
N MET A 13 -16.25 -0.83 4.02
CA MET A 13 -17.06 0.18 4.70
C MET A 13 -17.99 -0.51 5.70
N ILE A 14 -17.81 -0.20 6.99
CA ILE A 14 -18.72 -0.59 8.06
C ILE A 14 -19.97 0.28 7.95
N MET A 15 -21.09 -0.33 7.59
CA MET A 15 -22.42 0.32 7.65
C MET A 15 -22.83 0.47 9.11
N LEU A 16 -22.85 1.71 9.61
CA LEU A 16 -23.56 2.04 10.85
C LEU A 16 -25.06 2.08 10.54
N SER A 17 -25.82 1.12 11.08
CA SER A 17 -27.27 1.22 11.15
C SER A 17 -27.64 2.29 12.18
N ALA A 18 -27.97 3.49 11.74
CA ALA A 18 -28.59 4.48 12.59
C ALA A 18 -30.07 4.14 12.77
N CYS A 19 -30.49 3.89 14.01
CA CYS A 19 -31.89 3.90 14.39
C CYS A 19 -32.50 5.28 14.09
N GLN A 20 -33.64 5.29 13.40
CA GLN A 20 -34.45 6.49 13.20
C GLN A 20 -35.03 6.94 14.55
N GLU A 21 -34.61 8.10 15.03
CA GLU A 21 -35.41 8.92 15.94
C GLU A 21 -35.94 10.13 15.15
N GLU A 22 -37.25 10.37 15.29
CA GLU A 22 -37.99 11.46 14.63
C GLU A 22 -37.38 12.83 14.97
N LEU A 23 -36.98 13.57 13.93
CA LEU A 23 -36.57 14.97 14.05
C LEU A 23 -37.81 15.90 14.04
N PRO A 24 -37.91 16.88 14.95
CA PRO A 24 -38.90 17.96 14.87
C PRO A 24 -38.58 18.95 13.75
N PRO A 25 -39.56 19.77 13.30
CA PRO A 25 -39.49 20.49 12.03
C PRO A 25 -38.45 21.60 11.98
N VAL A 26 -37.87 21.72 10.77
CA VAL A 26 -36.82 22.66 10.34
C VAL A 26 -37.20 24.11 10.60
N ALA A 27 -36.41 24.80 11.43
CA ALA A 27 -36.41 26.25 11.53
C ALA A 27 -35.57 26.87 10.40
N THR A 28 -36.09 27.95 9.84
CA THR A 28 -35.66 28.67 8.65
C THR A 28 -34.25 29.25 8.77
N ALA A 29 -33.48 29.20 7.67
CA ALA A 29 -32.08 29.63 7.57
C ALA A 29 -31.86 31.12 7.92
N ALA A 30 -30.80 31.37 8.70
CA ALA A 30 -30.15 32.67 8.85
C ALA A 30 -28.80 32.66 8.08
N PRO A 31 -28.31 33.82 7.59
CA PRO A 31 -27.34 33.87 6.49
C PRO A 31 -25.90 33.55 6.92
N ALA A 32 -25.14 33.11 5.91
CA ALA A 32 -23.77 32.64 5.99
C ALA A 32 -22.81 33.60 6.71
N SER A 33 -22.12 33.08 7.73
CA SER A 33 -20.88 33.66 8.22
C SER A 33 -19.76 33.24 7.28
N THR A 34 -19.08 34.23 6.70
CA THR A 34 -17.97 34.08 5.77
C THR A 34 -16.79 33.40 6.46
N SER A 35 -16.51 32.14 6.13
CA SER A 35 -15.27 31.49 6.55
C SER A 35 -14.13 31.96 5.66
N ALA A 36 -13.08 32.50 6.28
CA ALA A 36 -11.85 32.90 5.61
C ALA A 36 -11.14 31.67 5.00
N PRO A 37 -10.44 31.81 3.86
CA PRO A 37 -9.72 30.70 3.24
C PRO A 37 -8.49 30.35 4.07
N VAL A 38 -8.36 29.07 4.46
CA VAL A 38 -7.16 28.53 5.09
C VAL A 38 -6.02 28.60 4.06
N THR A 39 -5.17 29.61 4.20
CA THR A 39 -4.00 29.80 3.34
C THR A 39 -2.90 28.88 3.85
N SER A 40 -2.90 27.61 3.46
CA SER A 40 -1.66 26.84 3.50
C SER A 40 -0.67 27.55 2.57
N THR A 41 0.36 28.17 3.12
CA THR A 41 1.44 28.80 2.34
C THR A 41 2.00 27.77 1.35
N THR A 42 2.21 28.15 0.09
CA THR A 42 2.71 27.28 -0.99
C THR A 42 3.87 26.38 -0.54
N THR A 43 4.83 26.92 0.21
CA THR A 43 5.97 26.18 0.79
C THR A 43 5.58 24.98 1.67
N GLY A 44 4.50 25.10 2.46
CA GLY A 44 4.00 24.01 3.30
C GLY A 44 3.31 22.91 2.50
N GLN A 45 2.61 23.28 1.43
CA GLN A 45 2.03 22.33 0.48
C GLN A 45 3.13 21.61 -0.30
N ASP A 46 4.16 22.33 -0.75
CA ASP A 46 5.31 21.75 -1.45
C ASP A 46 6.04 20.72 -0.58
N LEU A 47 6.29 21.04 0.70
CA LEU A 47 6.89 20.10 1.64
C LEU A 47 6.03 18.84 1.84
N ARG A 48 4.71 18.98 2.00
CA ARG A 48 3.80 17.84 2.14
C ARG A 48 3.88 16.95 0.90
N THR A 49 3.83 17.55 -0.27
CA THR A 49 3.88 16.84 -1.55
C THR A 49 5.22 16.10 -1.73
N GLY A 50 6.33 16.75 -1.40
CA GLY A 50 7.65 16.12 -1.48
C GLY A 50 7.86 14.98 -0.48
N LYS A 51 7.26 15.06 0.72
CA LYS A 51 7.23 13.93 1.67
C LYS A 51 6.48 12.73 1.10
N LEU A 52 5.37 12.95 0.40
CA LEU A 52 4.64 11.86 -0.26
C LEU A 52 5.45 11.24 -1.40
N ALA A 53 6.11 12.06 -2.23
CA ALA A 53 6.99 11.61 -3.29
C ALA A 53 8.15 10.74 -2.76
N GLU A 54 8.78 11.17 -1.66
CA GLU A 54 9.83 10.40 -0.99
C GLU A 54 9.29 9.08 -0.42
N GLY A 55 8.06 9.07 0.12
CA GLY A 55 7.39 7.85 0.57
C GLY A 55 7.14 6.86 -0.57
N ALA A 56 6.75 7.35 -1.75
CA ALA A 56 6.59 6.52 -2.93
C ALA A 56 7.94 5.91 -3.39
N ARG A 57 9.03 6.69 -3.36
CA ARG A 57 10.39 6.17 -3.59
C ARG A 57 10.81 5.11 -2.58
N MET A 58 10.40 5.24 -1.32
CA MET A 58 10.68 4.23 -0.29
C MET A 58 9.96 2.89 -0.56
N ALA A 59 8.92 2.86 -1.39
CA ALA A 59 8.31 1.60 -1.82
C ALA A 59 9.29 0.71 -2.58
N ASP A 60 10.23 1.30 -3.34
CA ASP A 60 11.29 0.55 -4.03
C ASP A 60 12.36 0.01 -3.07
N ALA A 61 12.48 0.59 -1.88
CA ALA A 61 13.38 0.14 -0.83
C ALA A 61 12.71 -0.84 0.14
N LEU A 62 11.39 -1.02 0.08
CA LEU A 62 10.66 -1.94 0.97
C LEU A 62 10.83 -3.39 0.49
N THR A 63 11.30 -4.24 1.40
CA THR A 63 11.39 -5.69 1.17
C THR A 63 10.01 -6.29 0.92
N PRO A 64 9.82 -7.06 -0.17
CA PRO A 64 8.60 -7.82 -0.41
C PRO A 64 8.27 -8.78 0.73
N GLY A 65 7.00 -8.85 1.12
CA GLY A 65 6.56 -9.79 2.18
C GLY A 65 6.85 -11.24 1.84
N SER A 66 6.82 -11.61 0.55
CA SER A 66 7.16 -12.95 0.08
C SER A 66 8.65 -13.31 0.17
N GLU A 67 9.53 -12.31 0.27
CA GLU A 67 10.96 -12.53 0.60
C GLU A 67 11.18 -12.74 2.10
N ILE A 68 10.31 -12.16 2.94
CA ILE A 68 10.34 -12.36 4.39
C ILE A 68 9.81 -13.76 4.74
N ASP A 69 8.64 -14.11 4.21
CA ASP A 69 8.11 -15.46 4.31
C ASP A 69 7.20 -15.78 3.11
N PRO A 70 7.52 -16.82 2.31
CA PRO A 70 6.84 -17.10 1.05
C PRO A 70 5.38 -17.55 1.18
N VAL A 71 4.85 -17.75 2.40
CA VAL A 71 3.42 -18.05 2.58
C VAL A 71 2.53 -16.81 2.43
N PHE A 72 3.07 -15.60 2.62
CA PHE A 72 2.31 -14.35 2.56
C PHE A 72 2.21 -13.84 1.13
N VAL A 73 1.30 -14.45 0.36
CA VAL A 73 1.15 -14.21 -1.07
C VAL A 73 0.00 -13.27 -1.42
N ARG A 74 -1.10 -13.23 -0.65
CA ARG A 74 -2.23 -12.35 -1.01
C ARG A 74 -1.91 -10.92 -0.60
N SER A 75 -2.07 -9.95 -1.52
CA SER A 75 -1.90 -8.54 -1.19
C SER A 75 -2.98 -8.07 -0.21
N GLY A 76 -2.58 -7.15 0.67
CA GLY A 76 -3.46 -6.43 1.56
C GLY A 76 -3.33 -4.93 1.34
N GLN A 77 -3.64 -4.17 2.37
CA GLN A 77 -3.47 -2.73 2.33
C GLN A 77 -1.99 -2.35 2.21
N LEU A 78 -1.69 -1.35 1.38
CA LEU A 78 -0.36 -0.78 1.23
C LEU A 78 -0.45 0.73 1.02
N GLY A 79 0.66 1.42 1.27
CA GLY A 79 0.85 2.78 0.78
C GLY A 79 1.87 3.61 1.54
N ILE A 80 1.92 4.89 1.18
CA ILE A 80 2.75 5.89 1.84
C ILE A 80 2.28 6.06 3.29
N LEU A 81 3.23 6.04 4.23
CA LEU A 81 2.95 6.22 5.65
C LEU A 81 2.59 7.67 5.97
N THR A 82 1.29 7.94 5.95
CA THR A 82 0.64 9.06 6.63
C THR A 82 0.22 8.64 8.04
N ASP A 83 -0.16 9.59 8.90
CA ASP A 83 -0.73 9.27 10.22
C ASP A 83 -1.91 8.30 10.12
N ALA A 84 -2.88 8.59 9.23
CA ALA A 84 -4.03 7.73 8.99
C ALA A 84 -3.65 6.32 8.49
N MET A 85 -2.70 6.23 7.55
CA MET A 85 -2.21 4.92 7.09
C MET A 85 -1.54 4.17 8.24
N LEU A 86 -0.67 4.80 9.02
CA LEU A 86 -0.02 4.18 10.16
C LEU A 86 -1.03 3.71 11.21
N THR A 87 -2.04 4.53 11.54
CA THR A 87 -3.15 4.14 12.42
C THR A 87 -3.83 2.86 11.93
N ILE A 88 -4.15 2.75 10.64
CA ILE A 88 -4.79 1.55 10.10
C ILE A 88 -3.86 0.34 10.23
N MET A 89 -2.60 0.49 9.84
CA MET A 89 -1.62 -0.61 9.81
C MET A 89 -1.23 -1.10 11.21
N THR A 90 -1.32 -0.24 12.23
CA THR A 90 -1.14 -0.63 13.64
C THR A 90 -2.41 -1.22 14.25
N GLY A 91 -3.51 -1.35 13.49
CA GLY A 91 -4.77 -1.95 13.95
C GLY A 91 -5.68 -0.94 14.66
N HIS A 92 -5.65 0.31 14.22
CA HIS A 92 -6.33 1.45 14.84
C HIS A 92 -5.81 1.79 16.24
N ASN A 93 -4.52 1.55 16.48
CA ASN A 93 -3.83 2.02 17.68
C ASN A 93 -3.32 3.45 17.41
N THR A 94 -4.08 4.45 17.85
CA THR A 94 -3.77 5.87 17.64
C THR A 94 -2.59 6.36 18.49
N ALA A 95 -2.29 5.71 19.62
CA ALA A 95 -1.12 6.06 20.43
C ALA A 95 0.19 5.85 19.66
N VAL A 96 0.26 4.77 18.86
CA VAL A 96 1.44 4.47 18.03
C VAL A 96 1.63 5.54 16.94
N SER A 97 0.57 5.96 16.24
CA SER A 97 0.72 6.98 15.19
C SER A 97 1.00 8.38 15.76
N ALA A 98 0.46 8.69 16.94
CA ALA A 98 0.80 9.88 17.71
C ALA A 98 2.29 9.88 18.14
N ALA A 99 2.82 8.74 18.61
CA ALA A 99 4.23 8.60 18.99
C ALA A 99 5.17 8.79 17.78
N ALA A 100 4.81 8.25 16.61
CA ALA A 100 5.56 8.49 15.38
C ALA A 100 5.59 9.99 15.03
N THR A 101 4.43 10.66 15.10
CA THR A 101 4.31 12.09 14.82
C THR A 101 5.12 12.94 15.81
N ALA A 102 5.09 12.60 17.10
CA ALA A 102 5.84 13.29 18.15
C ALA A 102 7.36 13.20 17.94
N ASN A 103 7.84 12.07 17.40
CA ASN A 103 9.24 11.87 17.04
C ASN A 103 9.60 12.40 15.64
N GLY A 104 8.68 13.08 14.97
CA GLY A 104 8.95 13.77 13.71
C GLY A 104 8.92 12.87 12.48
N LEU A 105 8.04 11.86 12.43
CA LEU A 105 7.81 11.04 11.23
C LEU A 105 7.74 11.92 9.97
N ILE A 106 8.66 11.70 9.04
CA ILE A 106 8.75 12.44 7.79
C ILE A 106 7.83 11.82 6.75
N THR A 107 8.01 10.53 6.51
CA THR A 107 7.26 9.72 5.53
C THR A 107 7.63 8.25 5.73
N GLY A 108 7.15 7.38 4.86
CA GLY A 108 7.53 5.98 4.80
C GLY A 108 6.69 5.21 3.80
N PHE A 109 6.86 3.90 3.77
CA PHE A 109 6.00 3.01 2.99
C PHE A 109 5.73 1.74 3.77
N VAL A 110 4.53 1.18 3.61
CA VAL A 110 4.09 -0.02 4.32
C VAL A 110 3.23 -0.88 3.41
N ALA A 111 3.33 -2.19 3.56
CA ALA A 111 2.48 -3.15 2.87
C ALA A 111 2.06 -4.28 3.81
N SER A 112 0.81 -4.70 3.70
CA SER A 112 0.27 -5.90 4.33
C SER A 112 0.11 -7.01 3.31
N ARG A 113 0.30 -8.24 3.78
CA ARG A 113 0.11 -9.48 3.03
C ARG A 113 -0.59 -10.50 3.90
N PHE A 114 -1.32 -11.41 3.26
CA PHE A 114 -2.07 -12.48 3.90
C PHE A 114 -1.67 -13.85 3.32
N THR A 115 -1.84 -14.90 4.11
CA THR A 115 -1.76 -16.27 3.59
C THR A 115 -2.96 -16.61 2.71
N GLU A 116 -2.82 -17.64 1.88
CA GLU A 116 -4.00 -18.31 1.33
C GLU A 116 -4.63 -19.16 2.43
N ALA A 117 -5.78 -18.70 2.95
CA ALA A 117 -6.55 -19.42 3.95
C ALA A 117 -7.98 -19.66 3.45
N ALA A 118 -8.53 -20.84 3.76
CA ALA A 118 -9.90 -21.19 3.38
C ALA A 118 -10.95 -20.38 4.17
N ALA A 119 -10.62 -19.99 5.40
CA ALA A 119 -11.47 -19.17 6.25
C ALA A 119 -10.73 -17.92 6.75
N ILE A 120 -11.47 -16.81 6.90
CA ILE A 120 -10.94 -15.54 7.42
C ILE A 120 -10.32 -15.73 8.81
N ALA A 121 -10.91 -16.59 9.65
CA ALA A 121 -10.43 -16.88 10.99
C ALA A 121 -9.03 -17.50 11.02
N ASP A 122 -8.65 -18.21 9.96
CA ASP A 122 -7.36 -18.90 9.83
C ASP A 122 -6.31 -18.05 9.10
N THR A 123 -6.71 -16.87 8.63
CA THR A 123 -5.84 -15.98 7.86
C THR A 123 -4.71 -15.45 8.75
N GLU A 124 -3.49 -15.79 8.36
CA GLU A 124 -2.26 -15.22 8.90
C GLU A 124 -1.90 -14.00 8.08
N TRP A 125 -1.22 -13.04 8.71
CA TRP A 125 -0.87 -11.79 8.04
C TRP A 125 0.47 -11.26 8.49
N LEU A 126 1.09 -10.52 7.58
CA LEU A 126 2.34 -9.81 7.75
C LEU A 126 2.15 -8.39 7.25
N THR A 127 2.38 -7.42 8.11
CA THR A 127 2.55 -6.02 7.75
C THR A 127 4.02 -5.68 7.90
N HIS A 128 4.63 -5.18 6.83
CA HIS A 128 6.02 -4.73 6.84
C HIS A 128 6.12 -3.33 6.27
N GLY A 129 6.91 -2.47 6.91
CA GLY A 129 7.07 -1.09 6.51
C GLY A 129 8.36 -0.48 7.01
N VAL A 130 8.68 0.68 6.45
CA VAL A 130 9.81 1.50 6.88
C VAL A 130 9.30 2.92 7.11
N MET A 131 9.55 3.43 8.31
CA MET A 131 9.31 4.82 8.71
C MET A 131 10.61 5.60 8.63
N ARG A 132 10.57 6.83 8.10
CA ARG A 132 11.73 7.73 8.04
C ARG A 132 11.57 8.88 9.03
N PHE A 133 12.63 9.14 9.78
CA PHE A 133 12.75 10.20 10.78
C PHE A 133 13.84 11.21 10.38
N PRO A 134 13.96 12.34 11.09
CA PRO A 134 14.95 13.37 10.76
C PRO A 134 16.40 12.89 10.83
N ASP A 135 16.70 12.03 11.80
CA ASP A 135 18.04 11.50 12.07
C ASP A 135 17.96 10.19 12.87
N ALA A 136 19.12 9.60 13.14
CA ALA A 136 19.22 8.34 13.87
C ALA A 136 18.77 8.41 15.33
N ALA A 137 18.99 9.54 16.00
CA ALA A 137 18.56 9.70 17.39
C ALA A 137 17.02 9.72 17.49
N SER A 138 16.38 10.42 16.56
CA SER A 138 14.92 10.50 16.43
C SER A 138 14.32 9.14 16.05
N ALA A 139 14.99 8.36 15.19
CA ALA A 139 14.55 7.00 14.85
C ALA A 139 14.66 6.03 16.04
N THR A 140 15.74 6.10 16.81
CA THR A 140 15.89 5.30 18.04
C THR A 140 14.83 5.67 19.07
N ALA A 141 14.63 6.97 19.35
CA ALA A 141 13.59 7.44 20.26
C ALA A 141 12.19 7.03 19.79
N ALA A 142 11.93 7.13 18.48
CA ALA A 142 10.68 6.66 17.90
C ALA A 142 10.48 5.17 18.13
N ALA A 143 11.47 4.31 17.92
CA ALA A 143 11.31 2.87 18.15
C ALA A 143 10.93 2.55 19.61
N ASP A 144 11.56 3.23 20.57
CA ASP A 144 11.25 3.09 22.01
C ASP A 144 9.83 3.58 22.34
N ASP A 145 9.46 4.77 21.85
CA ASP A 145 8.16 5.38 22.10
C ASP A 145 7.02 4.64 21.39
N LEU A 146 7.25 4.10 20.19
CA LEU A 146 6.26 3.32 19.44
C LEU A 146 5.91 2.02 20.17
N ALA A 147 6.92 1.30 20.66
CA ALA A 147 6.71 0.08 21.44
C ALA A 147 6.01 0.39 22.77
N THR A 148 6.40 1.47 23.45
CA THR A 148 5.74 1.92 24.68
C THR A 148 4.28 2.31 24.39
N ALA A 149 4.04 3.11 23.35
CA ALA A 149 2.69 3.53 22.98
C ALA A 149 1.79 2.35 22.62
N ALA A 150 2.34 1.32 21.98
CA ALA A 150 1.60 0.10 21.66
C ALA A 150 1.02 -0.60 22.90
N THR A 151 1.67 -0.50 24.07
CA THR A 151 1.16 -1.09 25.33
C THR A 151 0.16 -0.21 26.07
N THR A 152 -0.02 1.05 25.66
CA THR A 152 -0.91 2.01 26.36
C THR A 152 -2.35 1.98 25.87
N GLN A 153 -2.59 1.43 24.68
CA GLN A 153 -3.89 1.43 24.03
C GLN A 153 -4.07 0.16 23.20
N ARG A 154 -5.26 -0.42 23.25
CA ARG A 154 -5.66 -1.51 22.35
C ARG A 154 -6.14 -0.96 21.00
N GLY A 155 -5.84 -1.69 19.95
CA GLY A 155 -6.46 -1.52 18.64
C GLY A 155 -7.93 -1.96 18.64
N MET A 156 -8.66 -1.56 17.60
CA MET A 156 -10.12 -1.68 17.51
C MET A 156 -10.67 -3.12 17.66
N LEU A 157 -9.91 -4.13 17.20
CA LEU A 157 -10.34 -5.54 17.17
C LEU A 157 -9.56 -6.45 18.15
N GLN A 158 -8.79 -5.86 19.05
CA GLN A 158 -7.90 -6.58 19.96
C GLN A 158 -8.61 -6.97 21.26
N THR A 159 -8.37 -8.19 21.74
CA THR A 159 -9.00 -8.71 22.96
C THR A 159 -8.17 -8.52 24.22
N ASP A 160 -6.86 -8.39 24.07
CA ASP A 160 -5.88 -8.34 25.16
C ASP A 160 -4.93 -7.16 25.01
N ASP A 161 -4.08 -6.97 26.02
CA ASP A 161 -3.07 -5.91 26.04
C ASP A 161 -1.76 -6.39 25.41
N TRP A 162 -1.05 -5.46 24.77
CA TRP A 162 0.31 -5.68 24.31
C TRP A 162 1.27 -5.70 25.50
N VAL A 163 2.21 -6.65 25.48
CA VAL A 163 3.26 -6.78 26.48
C VAL A 163 4.63 -6.74 25.82
N VAL A 164 5.58 -6.06 26.45
CA VAL A 164 6.98 -6.05 26.00
C VAL A 164 7.52 -7.47 26.00
N THR A 165 8.22 -7.85 24.93
CA THR A 165 8.77 -9.20 24.74
C THR A 165 10.17 -9.08 24.15
N ASP A 166 11.14 -9.79 24.72
CA ASP A 166 12.50 -9.82 24.18
C ASP A 166 12.63 -10.89 23.10
N LEU A 167 13.30 -10.56 22.00
CA LEU A 167 13.69 -11.51 20.95
C LEU A 167 15.22 -11.67 20.94
N PRO A 168 15.77 -12.78 21.44
CA PRO A 168 17.22 -12.95 21.58
C PRO A 168 18.03 -12.75 20.29
N THR A 169 17.49 -13.15 19.13
CA THR A 169 18.17 -13.01 17.83
C THR A 169 17.91 -11.67 17.13
N ALA A 170 17.13 -10.78 17.75
CA ALA A 170 16.90 -9.41 17.28
C ALA A 170 16.92 -8.41 18.47
N PRO A 171 18.04 -8.30 19.20
CA PRO A 171 18.12 -7.54 20.46
C PRO A 171 17.91 -6.03 20.29
N ASP A 172 18.14 -5.50 19.09
CA ASP A 172 17.92 -4.09 18.79
C ASP A 172 16.44 -3.76 18.50
N SER A 173 15.59 -4.78 18.35
CA SER A 173 14.16 -4.62 18.09
C SER A 173 13.39 -4.35 19.38
N ARG A 174 12.52 -3.33 19.37
CA ARG A 174 11.51 -3.13 20.42
C ARG A 174 10.28 -3.91 20.05
N VAL A 175 10.06 -5.02 20.76
CA VAL A 175 9.01 -5.97 20.42
C VAL A 175 7.95 -5.98 21.49
N VAL A 176 6.70 -5.94 21.04
CA VAL A 176 5.54 -6.19 21.87
C VAL A 176 4.75 -7.35 21.28
N THR A 177 4.19 -8.20 22.13
CA THR A 177 3.33 -9.31 21.73
C THR A 177 1.99 -9.24 22.42
N MET A 178 1.00 -9.90 21.83
CA MET A 178 -0.34 -10.01 22.38
C MET A 178 -0.93 -11.35 21.94
N GLU A 179 -1.58 -12.07 22.84
CA GLU A 179 -2.46 -13.18 22.47
C GLU A 179 -3.80 -12.61 22.03
N ASN A 180 -4.25 -12.91 20.81
CA ASN A 180 -5.55 -12.47 20.32
C ASN A 180 -6.30 -13.67 19.75
N ARG A 181 -7.37 -14.08 20.44
CA ARG A 181 -8.15 -15.28 20.07
C ARG A 181 -7.27 -16.53 19.91
N ASN A 182 -6.39 -16.78 20.88
CA ASN A 182 -5.43 -17.90 20.92
C ASN A 182 -4.42 -17.91 19.77
N ARG A 183 -4.07 -16.73 19.26
CA ARG A 183 -3.04 -16.54 18.24
C ARG A 183 -2.12 -15.42 18.68
N LEU A 184 -0.83 -15.70 18.64
CA LEU A 184 0.20 -14.70 18.93
C LEU A 184 0.25 -13.67 17.80
N GLU A 185 0.14 -12.40 18.18
CA GLU A 185 0.49 -11.25 17.36
C GLU A 185 1.74 -10.60 17.92
N ALA A 186 2.55 -10.01 17.03
CA ALA A 186 3.72 -9.24 17.40
C ALA A 186 3.78 -7.92 16.62
N MET A 187 4.29 -6.87 17.25
CA MET A 187 4.84 -5.68 16.59
C MET A 187 6.31 -5.57 16.98
N ALA A 188 7.17 -5.38 15.99
CA ALA A 188 8.59 -5.12 16.16
C ALA A 188 8.93 -3.77 15.51
N PHE A 189 9.57 -2.90 16.28
CA PHE A 189 10.09 -1.61 15.84
C PHE A 189 11.62 -1.64 15.98
N THR A 190 12.33 -1.64 14.86
CA THR A 190 13.80 -1.76 14.86
C THR A 190 14.40 -0.49 14.29
N PRO A 191 15.14 0.31 15.08
CA PRO A 191 15.80 1.49 14.56
C PRO A 191 17.01 1.08 13.72
N HIS A 192 17.20 1.76 12.58
CA HIS A 192 18.36 1.62 11.72
C HIS A 192 18.66 2.94 11.02
N ARG A 193 19.75 3.60 11.40
CA ARG A 193 20.06 4.97 10.96
C ARG A 193 18.83 5.88 11.14
N GLU A 194 18.49 6.72 10.16
CA GLU A 194 17.30 7.58 10.18
C GLU A 194 15.95 6.84 9.97
N TYR A 195 15.92 5.51 10.04
CA TYR A 195 14.74 4.70 9.78
C TYR A 195 14.29 3.87 10.99
N VAL A 196 13.01 3.54 11.04
CA VAL A 196 12.48 2.44 11.85
C VAL A 196 11.84 1.42 10.94
N VAL A 197 12.34 0.19 10.98
CA VAL A 197 11.72 -0.97 10.34
C VAL A 197 10.56 -1.44 11.23
N PHE A 198 9.37 -1.47 10.65
CA PHE A 198 8.14 -1.91 11.28
C PHE A 198 7.73 -3.27 10.73
N THR A 199 7.66 -4.28 11.61
CA THR A 199 7.13 -5.60 11.27
C THR A 199 6.03 -5.93 12.26
N LYS A 200 4.81 -6.11 11.77
CA LYS A 200 3.69 -6.61 12.56
C LYS A 200 3.23 -7.92 11.94
N VAL A 201 3.02 -8.96 12.75
CA VAL A 201 2.75 -10.30 12.24
C VAL A 201 1.82 -11.07 13.15
N ARG A 202 0.97 -11.92 12.56
CA ARG A 202 0.26 -13.00 13.23
C ARG A 202 0.58 -14.31 12.53
N LYS A 203 1.46 -15.12 13.11
CA LYS A 203 1.83 -16.44 12.60
C LYS A 203 2.50 -17.28 13.67
N GLY A 204 2.04 -18.52 13.85
CA GLY A 204 2.63 -19.48 14.80
C GLY A 204 2.74 -18.95 16.23
N GLY A 205 3.83 -19.32 16.92
CA GLY A 205 4.21 -18.83 18.24
C GLY A 205 5.50 -17.99 18.22
N LEU A 206 6.06 -17.70 19.39
CA LEU A 206 7.17 -16.74 19.53
C LEU A 206 8.40 -17.06 18.66
N ALA A 207 8.75 -18.35 18.50
CA ALA A 207 9.87 -18.75 17.66
C ALA A 207 9.67 -18.41 16.17
N GLU A 208 8.43 -18.47 15.66
CA GLU A 208 8.12 -18.13 14.27
C GLU A 208 8.08 -16.60 14.09
N VAL A 209 7.54 -15.87 15.08
CA VAL A 209 7.66 -14.41 15.15
C VAL A 209 9.13 -13.98 15.09
N GLU A 210 9.98 -14.59 15.91
CA GLU A 210 11.40 -14.27 15.96
C GLU A 210 12.11 -14.51 14.64
N LYS A 211 11.82 -15.65 14.00
CA LYS A 211 12.32 -15.95 12.66
C LYS A 211 11.87 -14.91 11.64
N ILE A 212 10.60 -14.52 11.61
CA ILE A 212 10.06 -13.55 10.67
C ILE A 212 10.70 -12.17 10.86
N VAL A 213 10.81 -11.70 12.11
CA VAL A 213 11.44 -10.40 12.41
C VAL A 213 12.91 -10.42 11.97
N ARG A 214 13.64 -11.50 12.27
CA ARG A 214 15.04 -11.63 11.84
C ARG A 214 15.17 -11.63 10.32
N THR A 215 14.40 -12.45 9.60
CA THR A 215 14.44 -12.48 8.12
C THR A 215 14.06 -11.13 7.52
N ALA A 216 13.06 -10.44 8.09
CA ALA A 216 12.70 -9.10 7.67
C ALA A 216 13.89 -8.14 7.76
N LEU A 217 14.65 -8.17 8.87
CA LEU A 217 15.84 -7.33 9.04
C LEU A 217 16.98 -7.74 8.10
N GLU A 218 17.24 -9.04 7.93
CA GLU A 218 18.27 -9.55 7.02
C GLU A 218 18.10 -9.02 5.59
N HIS A 219 16.86 -8.91 5.12
CA HIS A 219 16.56 -8.40 3.78
C HIS A 219 16.37 -6.87 3.74
N GLN A 220 15.79 -6.26 4.77
CA GLN A 220 15.39 -4.85 4.74
C GLN A 220 16.58 -3.90 5.00
N LEU A 221 17.49 -4.26 5.91
CA LEU A 221 18.60 -3.36 6.27
C LEU A 221 19.52 -3.06 5.07
N PRO A 222 19.95 -4.04 4.24
CA PRO A 222 20.75 -3.76 3.05
C PRO A 222 20.06 -2.87 2.02
N GLN A 223 18.72 -2.98 1.89
CA GLN A 223 17.94 -2.11 1.00
C GLN A 223 17.97 -0.66 1.50
N LEU A 224 17.85 -0.44 2.81
CA LEU A 224 17.94 0.90 3.41
C LEU A 224 19.35 1.48 3.35
N ASP A 225 20.39 0.65 3.49
CA ASP A 225 21.77 1.10 3.34
C ASP A 225 22.08 1.59 1.91
N SER A 226 21.43 0.97 0.92
CA SER A 226 21.56 1.32 -0.49
C SER A 226 20.64 2.47 -0.92
N PHE A 227 19.58 2.74 -0.16
CA PHE A 227 18.60 3.76 -0.48
C PHE A 227 19.18 5.17 -0.27
N LYS A 228 19.13 5.98 -1.32
CA LYS A 228 19.57 7.38 -1.27
C LYS A 228 18.40 8.28 -0.94
N ALA A 229 18.21 8.51 0.36
CA ALA A 229 17.19 9.40 0.88
C ALA A 229 17.40 10.84 0.40
N THR A 230 16.31 11.52 0.05
CA THR A 230 16.37 12.96 -0.24
C THR A 230 16.68 13.71 1.05
N ARG A 231 17.60 14.68 1.06
CA ARG A 231 17.88 15.48 2.27
C ARG A 231 16.60 16.15 2.76
N VAL A 232 16.38 16.20 4.07
CA VAL A 232 15.15 16.76 4.66
C VAL A 232 14.90 18.20 4.19
N ALA A 233 15.95 19.01 4.10
CA ALA A 233 15.89 20.39 3.62
C ALA A 233 15.50 20.52 2.13
N ASP A 234 15.66 19.46 1.35
CA ASP A 234 15.36 19.45 -0.09
C ASP A 234 13.98 18.88 -0.40
N LEU A 235 13.28 18.31 0.59
CA LEU A 235 12.00 17.64 0.36
C LEU A 235 10.96 18.57 -0.28
N ALA A 236 10.91 19.84 0.10
CA ALA A 236 9.98 20.80 -0.50
C ALA A 236 10.22 21.04 -2.00
N ALA A 237 11.39 20.69 -2.54
CA ALA A 237 11.68 20.81 -3.97
C ALA A 237 11.43 19.50 -4.74
N VAL A 238 11.02 18.42 -4.08
CA VAL A 238 10.76 17.14 -4.73
C VAL A 238 9.38 17.18 -5.40
N PRO A 239 9.29 17.05 -6.73
CA PRO A 239 8.01 16.97 -7.40
C PRO A 239 7.29 15.67 -7.05
N TYR A 240 5.96 15.72 -6.90
CA TYR A 240 5.13 14.54 -6.62
C TYR A 240 5.26 13.46 -7.69
N ASP A 241 5.15 13.90 -8.94
CA ASP A 241 5.20 13.08 -10.14
C ASP A 241 6.24 13.67 -11.09
N ALA A 242 7.52 13.41 -10.79
CA ALA A 242 8.63 13.91 -11.59
C ALA A 242 8.55 13.47 -13.06
N THR A 243 7.83 12.37 -13.33
CA THR A 243 7.87 11.69 -14.61
C THR A 243 6.57 11.84 -15.41
N GLY A 244 5.52 12.38 -14.79
CA GLY A 244 4.18 12.51 -15.36
C GLY A 244 3.44 11.17 -15.47
N ILE A 245 3.93 10.09 -14.84
CA ILE A 245 3.32 8.76 -14.96
C ILE A 245 2.06 8.63 -14.11
N HIS A 246 2.01 9.31 -12.98
CA HIS A 246 0.85 9.32 -12.10
C HIS A 246 -0.28 10.11 -12.75
N ASP A 247 0.02 11.26 -13.37
CA ASP A 247 -0.97 12.12 -14.03
C ASP A 247 -1.69 11.46 -15.21
N VAL A 248 -1.13 10.38 -15.78
CA VAL A 248 -1.78 9.62 -16.86
C VAL A 248 -2.62 8.46 -16.37
N ALA A 249 -2.65 8.16 -15.06
CA ALA A 249 -3.53 7.16 -14.47
C ALA A 249 -4.89 7.79 -14.13
N VAL A 250 -5.99 7.22 -14.63
CA VAL A 250 -7.34 7.77 -14.45
C VAL A 250 -8.11 7.08 -13.32
N GLY A 251 -9.31 7.58 -13.02
CA GLY A 251 -10.20 7.04 -12.01
C GLY A 251 -9.91 7.58 -10.61
N GLU A 252 -10.64 7.09 -9.61
CA GLU A 252 -10.46 7.45 -8.21
C GLU A 252 -10.39 6.19 -7.34
N GLY A 253 -9.78 6.31 -6.16
CA GLY A 253 -9.94 5.30 -5.11
C GLY A 253 -8.79 4.31 -4.93
N GLY A 254 -7.64 4.48 -5.59
CA GLY A 254 -6.44 3.72 -5.22
C GLY A 254 -6.02 4.01 -3.78
N ALA A 255 -5.80 2.96 -2.99
CA ALA A 255 -5.38 3.04 -1.58
C ALA A 255 -3.95 3.60 -1.41
N SER A 256 -3.16 3.63 -2.48
CA SER A 256 -1.82 4.21 -2.53
C SER A 256 -1.60 4.85 -3.89
N ARG A 257 -1.85 6.16 -3.95
CA ARG A 257 -1.69 7.01 -5.13
C ARG A 257 -0.24 7.49 -5.24
N GLY A 258 0.24 7.67 -6.46
CA GLY A 258 1.54 8.29 -6.72
C GLY A 258 2.30 7.64 -7.88
N ALA A 259 3.55 8.08 -8.03
CA ALA A 259 4.51 7.52 -8.99
C ALA A 259 5.49 6.62 -8.26
N PHE A 260 5.58 5.37 -8.70
CA PHE A 260 6.42 4.32 -8.11
C PHE A 260 7.44 3.83 -9.14
N GLY A 261 8.59 3.36 -8.66
CA GLY A 261 9.46 2.54 -9.47
C GLY A 261 8.96 1.09 -9.56
N ARG A 262 9.76 0.28 -10.23
CA ARG A 262 9.43 -1.10 -10.56
C ARG A 262 9.25 -1.99 -9.33
N LEU A 263 10.08 -1.82 -8.29
CA LEU A 263 10.02 -2.67 -7.09
C LEU A 263 8.82 -2.28 -6.22
N GLY A 264 8.54 -0.98 -6.12
CA GLY A 264 7.35 -0.41 -5.50
C GLY A 264 6.07 -0.96 -6.13
N ALA A 265 6.02 -0.99 -7.46
CA ALA A 265 4.88 -1.53 -8.21
C ALA A 265 4.64 -3.02 -7.96
N ALA A 266 5.68 -3.81 -7.70
CA ALA A 266 5.52 -5.23 -7.38
C ALA A 266 4.79 -5.46 -6.03
N HIS A 267 4.62 -4.45 -5.18
CA HIS A 267 3.78 -4.52 -3.99
C HIS A 267 2.28 -4.46 -4.29
N TYR A 268 1.85 -4.23 -5.52
CA TYR A 268 0.43 -4.31 -5.89
C TYR A 268 0.02 -5.71 -6.36
N ALA A 269 0.99 -6.57 -6.69
CA ALA A 269 0.74 -7.95 -7.05
C ALA A 269 0.67 -8.85 -5.80
N ASP A 270 -0.04 -9.97 -5.93
CA ASP A 270 -0.04 -11.07 -4.98
C ASP A 270 1.23 -11.90 -5.17
N ASP A 271 1.51 -12.40 -6.38
CA ASP A 271 2.80 -13.02 -6.68
C ASP A 271 3.84 -11.95 -7.07
N GLN A 272 4.46 -11.39 -6.03
CA GLN A 272 5.45 -10.32 -6.17
C GLN A 272 6.69 -10.75 -6.98
N GLN A 273 7.06 -12.04 -6.94
CA GLN A 273 8.25 -12.52 -7.66
C GLN A 273 7.97 -12.60 -9.16
N ALA A 274 6.83 -13.18 -9.54
CA ALA A 274 6.43 -13.27 -10.92
C ALA A 274 6.13 -11.87 -11.51
N ALA A 275 5.49 -10.99 -10.74
CA ALA A 275 5.30 -9.60 -11.13
C ALA A 275 6.62 -8.89 -11.39
N ARG A 276 7.62 -9.00 -10.51
CA ARG A 276 8.96 -8.44 -10.74
C ARG A 276 9.57 -8.94 -12.05
N ALA A 277 9.52 -10.25 -12.30
CA ALA A 277 10.05 -10.83 -13.52
C ALA A 277 9.34 -10.31 -14.78
N ALA A 278 8.01 -10.17 -14.75
CA ALA A 278 7.23 -9.61 -15.85
C ALA A 278 7.56 -8.12 -16.09
N LEU A 279 7.69 -7.34 -15.02
CA LEU A 279 8.07 -5.93 -15.10
C LEU A 279 9.50 -5.75 -15.64
N ASP A 280 10.45 -6.59 -15.22
CA ASP A 280 11.83 -6.60 -15.75
C ASP A 280 11.84 -6.95 -17.23
N LYS A 281 11.15 -8.02 -17.63
CA LYS A 281 11.03 -8.48 -19.02
C LYS A 281 10.42 -7.41 -19.93
N ALA A 282 9.42 -6.69 -19.45
CA ALA A 282 8.76 -5.60 -20.19
C ALA A 282 9.56 -4.28 -20.18
N GLY A 283 10.67 -4.21 -19.44
CA GLY A 283 11.46 -2.98 -19.31
C GLY A 283 10.68 -1.85 -18.63
N VAL A 284 9.87 -2.16 -17.61
CA VAL A 284 9.12 -1.16 -16.86
C VAL A 284 10.08 -0.27 -16.08
N SER A 285 9.94 1.03 -16.30
CA SER A 285 10.74 2.08 -15.65
C SER A 285 9.96 2.77 -14.53
N GLU A 286 8.66 2.98 -14.73
CA GLU A 286 7.82 3.80 -13.89
C GLU A 286 6.39 3.26 -13.88
N VAL A 287 5.73 3.41 -12.73
CA VAL A 287 4.34 2.99 -12.54
C VAL A 287 3.56 4.10 -11.85
N GLY A 288 2.47 4.53 -12.48
CA GLY A 288 1.56 5.53 -11.95
C GLY A 288 0.34 4.84 -11.37
N VAL A 289 -0.05 5.20 -10.16
CA VAL A 289 -1.24 4.66 -9.51
C VAL A 289 -2.16 5.81 -9.14
N GLU A 290 -3.39 5.74 -9.63
CA GLU A 290 -4.51 6.57 -9.20
C GLU A 290 -5.71 5.66 -8.93
N GLY A 291 -6.75 5.64 -9.77
CA GLY A 291 -7.73 4.55 -9.79
C GLY A 291 -7.21 3.36 -10.60
N ALA A 292 -6.64 3.66 -11.76
CA ALA A 292 -5.91 2.72 -12.60
C ALA A 292 -4.44 2.60 -12.17
N ILE A 293 -3.80 1.50 -12.59
CA ILE A 293 -2.35 1.30 -12.49
C ILE A 293 -1.78 1.34 -13.91
N VAL A 294 -0.95 2.34 -14.20
CA VAL A 294 -0.32 2.55 -15.51
C VAL A 294 1.16 2.23 -15.44
N TYR A 295 1.64 1.42 -16.37
CA TYR A 295 3.03 1.02 -16.51
C TYR A 295 3.65 1.70 -17.73
N ARG A 296 4.81 2.35 -17.56
CA ARG A 296 5.65 2.82 -18.67
C ARG A 296 6.73 1.78 -18.98
N THR A 297 6.59 1.11 -20.12
CA THR A 297 7.57 0.15 -20.63
C THR A 297 8.60 0.85 -21.52
N VAL A 298 9.65 0.11 -21.90
CA VAL A 298 10.69 0.61 -22.80
C VAL A 298 10.11 1.00 -24.17
N ASP A 299 9.20 0.19 -24.69
CA ASP A 299 8.54 0.38 -25.98
C ASP A 299 7.17 -0.31 -26.03
N ALA A 300 6.50 -0.26 -27.18
CA ALA A 300 5.20 -0.90 -27.39
C ALA A 300 5.24 -2.43 -27.34
N ALA A 301 6.38 -3.06 -27.67
CA ALA A 301 6.52 -4.51 -27.57
C ALA A 301 6.58 -4.94 -26.09
N GLY A 302 7.25 -4.17 -25.23
CA GLY A 302 7.24 -4.33 -23.79
C GLY A 302 5.82 -4.21 -23.21
N ALA A 303 5.06 -3.20 -23.64
CA ALA A 303 3.66 -3.01 -23.20
C ALA A 303 2.78 -4.20 -23.61
N ALA A 304 2.92 -4.67 -24.86
CA ALA A 304 2.21 -5.83 -25.36
C ALA A 304 2.60 -7.13 -24.62
N SER A 305 3.89 -7.30 -24.30
CA SER A 305 4.37 -8.43 -23.50
C SER A 305 3.78 -8.42 -22.09
N LEU A 306 3.75 -7.26 -21.45
CA LEU A 306 3.18 -7.12 -20.10
C LEU A 306 1.68 -7.43 -20.11
N LEU A 307 0.94 -6.90 -21.09
CA LEU A 307 -0.48 -7.19 -21.29
C LEU A 307 -0.73 -8.70 -21.47
N ALA A 308 0.12 -9.38 -22.25
CA ALA A 308 -0.01 -10.82 -22.48
C ALA A 308 0.25 -11.63 -21.21
N ASP A 309 1.28 -11.27 -20.43
CA ASP A 309 1.59 -11.94 -19.16
C ASP A 309 0.43 -11.77 -18.15
N GLN A 310 -0.14 -10.56 -18.04
CA GLN A 310 -1.33 -10.27 -17.21
C GLN A 310 -2.60 -10.98 -17.72
N THR A 311 -2.79 -11.06 -19.04
CA THR A 311 -3.92 -11.79 -19.63
C THR A 311 -3.85 -13.28 -19.30
N ALA A 312 -2.65 -13.87 -19.36
CA ALA A 312 -2.43 -15.27 -18.99
C ALA A 312 -2.67 -15.50 -17.50
N GLU A 313 -2.27 -14.56 -16.65
CA GLU A 313 -2.54 -14.56 -15.22
C GLU A 313 -4.05 -14.65 -14.94
N TYR A 314 -4.85 -13.66 -15.36
CA TYR A 314 -6.29 -13.65 -15.09
C TYR A 314 -7.03 -14.78 -15.81
N GLY A 315 -6.54 -15.23 -16.97
CA GLY A 315 -7.09 -16.40 -17.67
C GLY A 315 -6.85 -17.72 -16.94
N SER A 316 -5.90 -17.78 -16.00
CA SER A 316 -5.56 -18.97 -15.23
C SER A 316 -6.09 -18.99 -13.80
N ASP A 317 -6.56 -17.84 -13.27
CA ASP A 317 -7.11 -17.76 -11.92
C ASP A 317 -8.59 -18.19 -11.92
N PRO A 318 -8.97 -19.27 -11.20
CA PRO A 318 -10.36 -19.71 -11.10
C PRO A 318 -11.28 -18.68 -10.41
N GLY A 319 -10.72 -17.67 -9.74
CA GLY A 319 -11.48 -16.55 -9.16
C GLY A 319 -12.03 -15.58 -10.21
N TRP A 320 -11.53 -15.62 -11.45
CA TRP A 320 -11.90 -14.71 -12.53
C TRP A 320 -12.53 -15.44 -13.72
N LYS A 321 -13.41 -14.74 -14.43
CA LYS A 321 -14.00 -15.18 -15.71
C LYS A 321 -13.83 -14.09 -16.76
N ALA A 322 -13.59 -14.49 -18.00
CA ALA A 322 -13.49 -13.56 -19.11
C ALA A 322 -14.80 -12.76 -19.25
N ALA A 323 -14.68 -11.46 -19.47
CA ALA A 323 -15.78 -10.52 -19.67
C ALA A 323 -15.67 -9.83 -21.04
N PRO A 324 -16.77 -9.28 -21.58
CA PRO A 324 -16.71 -8.51 -22.81
C PRO A 324 -15.69 -7.36 -22.72
N ALA A 325 -14.85 -7.24 -23.75
CA ALA A 325 -13.90 -6.13 -23.88
C ALA A 325 -14.62 -4.78 -23.91
N ALA A 326 -13.92 -3.71 -23.53
CA ALA A 326 -14.46 -2.36 -23.54
C ALA A 326 -14.61 -1.86 -25.00
N PRO A 327 -15.82 -1.51 -25.46
CA PRO A 327 -16.07 -1.19 -26.88
C PRO A 327 -15.21 -0.03 -27.42
N ASP A 328 -14.99 1.01 -26.61
CA ASP A 328 -14.27 2.22 -27.00
C ASP A 328 -12.77 2.19 -26.62
N ALA A 329 -12.24 1.01 -26.31
CA ALA A 329 -10.82 0.77 -26.09
C ALA A 329 -10.36 -0.48 -26.86
N PRO A 330 -10.04 -0.33 -28.17
CA PRO A 330 -9.60 -1.44 -29.00
C PRO A 330 -8.37 -2.15 -28.41
N GLY A 331 -8.39 -3.48 -28.43
CA GLY A 331 -7.32 -4.30 -27.84
C GLY A 331 -7.36 -4.42 -26.32
N SER A 332 -8.43 -3.94 -25.67
CA SER A 332 -8.67 -4.23 -24.27
C SER A 332 -9.08 -5.69 -24.04
N ALA A 333 -8.69 -6.23 -22.90
CA ALA A 333 -9.14 -7.53 -22.40
C ALA A 333 -9.73 -7.32 -21.00
N CYS A 334 -10.88 -7.91 -20.71
CA CYS A 334 -11.59 -7.67 -19.45
C CYS A 334 -11.96 -8.97 -18.75
N TRP A 335 -12.01 -8.92 -17.42
CA TRP A 335 -12.41 -10.00 -16.54
C TRP A 335 -13.37 -9.49 -15.46
N ALA A 336 -14.17 -10.41 -14.95
CA ALA A 336 -15.00 -10.21 -13.77
C ALA A 336 -14.61 -11.26 -12.72
N GLU A 337 -14.64 -10.90 -11.44
CA GLU A 337 -14.61 -11.91 -10.38
C GLU A 337 -15.82 -12.84 -10.55
N THR A 338 -15.68 -14.10 -10.19
CA THR A 338 -16.73 -15.12 -10.40
C THR A 338 -18.05 -14.79 -9.69
N ASP A 339 -17.98 -14.01 -8.61
CA ASP A 339 -19.13 -13.51 -7.83
C ASP A 339 -19.68 -12.16 -8.32
N ASP A 340 -19.15 -11.62 -9.42
CA ASP A 340 -19.56 -10.36 -10.04
C ASP A 340 -19.52 -9.16 -9.07
N ARG A 341 -18.56 -9.11 -8.14
CA ARG A 341 -18.35 -7.95 -7.26
C ARG A 341 -17.27 -6.97 -7.75
N SER A 342 -16.35 -7.45 -8.58
CA SER A 342 -15.24 -6.66 -9.09
C SER A 342 -14.99 -6.96 -10.57
N TRP A 343 -14.56 -5.94 -11.30
CA TRP A 343 -14.17 -6.02 -12.70
C TRP A 343 -12.78 -5.43 -12.87
N LEU A 344 -12.09 -5.93 -13.90
CA LEU A 344 -10.80 -5.42 -14.30
C LEU A 344 -10.72 -5.45 -15.81
N CYS A 345 -10.23 -4.37 -16.40
CA CYS A 345 -9.82 -4.36 -17.79
C CYS A 345 -8.34 -4.02 -17.91
N LEU A 346 -7.70 -4.63 -18.88
CA LEU A 346 -6.34 -4.35 -19.29
C LEU A 346 -6.36 -3.66 -20.66
N VAL A 347 -5.50 -2.67 -20.85
CA VAL A 347 -5.38 -1.96 -22.12
C VAL A 347 -3.96 -1.48 -22.37
N THR A 348 -3.58 -1.32 -23.64
CA THR A 348 -2.29 -0.75 -24.04
C THR A 348 -2.47 0.42 -25.00
N ALA A 349 -1.52 1.35 -24.99
CA ALA A 349 -1.39 2.36 -26.03
C ALA A 349 0.07 2.82 -26.15
N GLY A 350 0.73 2.50 -27.27
CA GLY A 350 2.15 2.79 -27.43
C GLY A 350 2.97 2.03 -26.39
N ARG A 351 3.87 2.72 -25.66
CA ARG A 351 4.70 2.14 -24.58
C ARG A 351 4.00 2.05 -23.21
N TYR A 352 2.68 2.21 -23.17
CA TYR A 352 1.93 2.17 -21.92
C TYR A 352 1.04 0.92 -21.88
N ALA A 353 1.01 0.27 -20.73
CA ALA A 353 0.03 -0.74 -20.36
C ALA A 353 -0.72 -0.26 -19.11
N ALA A 354 -1.99 -0.59 -18.96
CA ALA A 354 -2.78 -0.20 -17.79
C ALA A 354 -3.69 -1.32 -17.30
N GLN A 355 -3.81 -1.40 -15.99
CA GLN A 355 -4.84 -2.15 -15.27
C GLN A 355 -5.91 -1.16 -14.77
N VAL A 356 -7.16 -1.44 -15.09
CA VAL A 356 -8.30 -0.56 -14.79
C VAL A 356 -9.32 -1.32 -13.95
N PRO A 357 -9.19 -1.31 -12.61
CA PRO A 357 -10.15 -1.95 -11.72
C PRO A 357 -11.45 -1.13 -11.63
N ALA A 358 -12.58 -1.81 -11.45
CA ALA A 358 -13.90 -1.20 -11.35
C ALA A 358 -14.86 -2.08 -10.54
N LYS A 359 -15.99 -1.52 -10.11
CA LYS A 359 -17.02 -2.21 -9.32
C LYS A 359 -18.19 -2.73 -10.15
N SER A 360 -18.19 -2.42 -11.45
CA SER A 360 -19.18 -2.90 -12.40
C SER A 360 -18.60 -2.96 -13.80
N GLN A 361 -19.21 -3.76 -14.68
CA GLN A 361 -18.80 -3.83 -16.09
C GLN A 361 -18.92 -2.47 -16.80
N ALA A 362 -20.00 -1.71 -16.53
CA ALA A 362 -20.23 -0.41 -17.17
C ALA A 362 -19.16 0.62 -16.76
N GLU A 363 -18.80 0.63 -15.48
CA GLU A 363 -17.70 1.46 -14.98
C GLU A 363 -16.36 1.02 -15.58
N ALA A 364 -16.09 -0.30 -15.64
CA ALA A 364 -14.87 -0.83 -16.24
C ALA A 364 -14.73 -0.38 -17.70
N HIS A 365 -15.79 -0.46 -18.50
CA HIS A 365 -15.79 -0.04 -19.90
C HIS A 365 -15.54 1.48 -20.04
N THR A 366 -16.21 2.29 -19.21
CA THR A 366 -16.06 3.75 -19.22
C THR A 366 -14.64 4.18 -18.85
N LEU A 367 -14.12 3.69 -17.73
CA LEU A 367 -12.77 4.02 -17.27
C LEU A 367 -11.70 3.49 -18.23
N THR A 368 -11.90 2.32 -18.85
CA THR A 368 -10.93 1.78 -19.82
C THR A 368 -10.87 2.60 -21.10
N ALA A 369 -12.02 3.07 -21.59
CA ALA A 369 -12.09 3.98 -22.73
C ALA A 369 -11.39 5.33 -22.42
N GLU A 370 -11.63 5.88 -21.23
CA GLU A 370 -10.95 7.09 -20.77
C GLU A 370 -9.44 6.88 -20.66
N GLN A 371 -9.02 5.81 -20.00
CA GLN A 371 -7.61 5.46 -19.82
C GLN A 371 -6.91 5.31 -21.17
N HIS A 372 -7.50 4.57 -22.11
CA HIS A 372 -6.96 4.39 -23.46
C HIS A 372 -6.79 5.71 -24.21
N ARG A 373 -7.74 6.64 -24.08
CA ARG A 373 -7.65 7.99 -24.66
C ARG A 373 -6.51 8.80 -24.04
N VAL A 374 -6.37 8.80 -22.71
CA VAL A 374 -5.29 9.50 -21.99
C VAL A 374 -3.93 8.96 -22.40
N LEU A 375 -3.76 7.63 -22.41
CA LEU A 375 -2.49 7.02 -22.82
C LEU A 375 -2.16 7.27 -24.30
N THR A 376 -3.16 7.34 -25.17
CA THR A 376 -2.96 7.68 -26.58
C THR A 376 -2.50 9.13 -26.76
N ALA A 377 -2.97 10.05 -25.91
CA ALA A 377 -2.54 11.45 -25.93
C ALA A 377 -1.16 11.66 -25.29
N ALA A 378 -0.72 10.77 -24.40
CA ALA A 378 0.57 10.83 -23.72
C ALA A 378 1.76 10.23 -24.54
N LYS A 379 1.50 9.80 -25.78
CA LYS A 379 2.48 9.12 -26.66
C LYS A 379 3.65 10.00 -27.08
#